data_AF-A0A4W3IV57-F1
#
_entry.id   AF-A0A4W3IV57-F1
#
_cell.length_a   1.000
_cell.length_b   1.000
_cell.length_c   1.000
_cell.angle_alpha   90.00
_cell.angle_beta   90.00
_cell.angle_gamma   90.00
#
_symmetry.space_group_name_H-M   'P 1'
#
loop_
_entity.id
_entity.type
_entity.pdbx_description
1 polymer ?
#
loop_
_entity_poly.entity_id
_entity_poly.type
_entity_poly.pdbx_seq_one_letter_code
_entity_poly.pdbx_strand_id
1 'polypeptide(L)'
;MTQFLPPNLLALFAPRDPVPYLPPLEKLPHEKHHNQPYSGIAGFVREFEDPRDAPPPTRAETREERMERKRREKIERRQQEVENELKLWDPHNDPNAQGDAFKTLFVARVNYDTTESKLRREFEVYGPIKRIYMVYNKRTGKPRGYAFIEYEHERDMHSAYKHADGKKIDGRRVLVDVERGRTVKGWRPRRLGGGLGGTRRGGADVNIKHSDTFFFCERAT
;
A
#
# COMPACT_ATOMS: atom_id res chain seq x y z
N MET A 1 33.80 -4.74 57.78
CA MET A 1 33.01 -5.41 58.84
C MET A 1 33.93 -6.15 59.82
N THR A 2 34.94 -5.48 60.39
CA THR A 2 35.83 -6.04 61.44
C THR A 2 35.80 -5.22 62.74
N GLN A 3 34.95 -4.20 62.79
CA GLN A 3 34.98 -3.13 63.78
C GLN A 3 34.54 -3.54 65.20
N PHE A 4 33.72 -4.59 65.33
CA PHE A 4 33.20 -5.06 66.62
C PHE A 4 33.43 -6.57 66.81
N LEU A 5 34.62 -7.05 66.47
CA LEU A 5 35.04 -8.42 66.74
C LEU A 5 35.64 -8.52 68.15
N PRO A 6 35.50 -9.69 68.82
CA PRO A 6 36.16 -9.93 70.09
C PRO A 6 37.69 -9.79 69.94
N PRO A 7 38.41 -9.39 71.01
CA PRO A 7 39.80 -8.94 70.93
C PRO A 7 40.77 -9.98 70.37
N ASN A 8 40.48 -11.27 70.54
CA ASN A 8 41.24 -12.38 69.96
C ASN A 8 41.18 -12.43 68.43
N LEU A 9 40.04 -12.09 67.83
CA LEU A 9 39.87 -12.04 66.38
C LEU A 9 40.31 -10.70 65.81
N LEU A 10 40.16 -9.61 66.57
CA LEU A 10 40.62 -8.27 66.15
C LEU A 10 42.15 -8.22 65.99
N ALA A 11 42.89 -8.97 66.81
CA ALA A 11 44.35 -9.09 66.72
C ALA A 11 44.86 -9.67 65.38
N LEU A 12 44.05 -10.47 64.68
CA LEU A 12 44.41 -11.01 63.36
C LEU A 12 44.48 -9.93 62.27
N PHE A 13 43.85 -8.78 62.50
CA PHE A 13 43.82 -7.64 61.58
C PHE A 13 44.82 -6.55 61.97
N ALA A 14 45.84 -6.88 62.76
CA ALA A 14 46.93 -5.97 63.04
C ALA A 14 47.64 -5.56 61.72
N PRO A 15 47.95 -4.27 61.53
CA PRO A 15 48.68 -3.84 60.36
C PRO A 15 50.07 -4.49 60.34
N ARG A 16 50.58 -4.73 59.14
CA ARG A 16 51.99 -5.09 58.95
C ARG A 16 52.87 -3.87 59.18
N ASP A 17 54.17 -4.11 59.31
CA ASP A 17 55.18 -3.06 59.29
C ASP A 17 54.97 -2.13 58.09
N PRO A 18 55.23 -0.82 58.26
CA PRO A 18 55.05 0.15 57.19
C PRO A 18 55.91 -0.22 55.98
N VAL A 19 55.35 -0.02 54.78
CA VAL A 19 56.09 -0.28 53.54
C VAL A 19 57.34 0.60 53.48
N PRO A 20 58.50 0.06 53.05
CA PRO A 20 59.69 0.87 52.81
C PRO A 20 59.39 1.96 51.78
N TYR A 21 59.86 3.18 52.05
CA TYR A 21 59.69 4.29 51.13
C TYR A 21 60.44 4.04 49.82
N LEU A 22 59.75 4.26 48.70
CA LEU A 22 60.35 4.33 47.37
C LEU A 22 59.91 5.65 46.72
N PRO A 23 60.82 6.36 46.01
CA PRO A 23 60.45 7.57 45.30
C PRO A 23 59.44 7.27 44.17
N PRO A 24 58.54 8.21 43.85
CA PRO A 24 57.66 8.08 42.69
C PRO A 24 58.44 7.90 41.38
N LEU A 25 57.97 7.03 40.49
CA LEU A 25 58.60 6.78 39.18
C LEU A 25 58.48 7.98 38.24
N GLU A 26 57.34 8.67 38.26
CA GLU A 26 57.10 9.84 37.44
C GLU A 26 57.20 11.13 38.27
N LYS A 27 57.71 12.19 37.63
CA LYS A 27 57.62 13.55 38.18
C LYS A 27 56.15 14.00 38.22
N LEU A 28 55.84 14.91 39.14
CA LEU A 28 54.53 15.55 39.18
C LEU A 28 54.23 16.25 37.84
N PRO A 29 52.97 16.31 37.38
CA PRO A 29 52.62 16.84 36.06
C PRO A 29 53.19 18.23 35.75
N HIS A 30 53.29 19.12 36.75
CA HIS A 30 53.85 20.49 36.59
C HIS A 30 55.39 20.54 36.57
N GLU A 31 56.06 19.46 36.97
CA GLU A 31 57.52 19.29 36.90
C GLU A 31 57.96 18.51 35.66
N LYS A 32 57.01 18.03 34.85
CA LYS A 32 57.28 17.34 33.59
C LYS A 32 57.77 18.35 32.55
N HIS A 33 58.96 18.13 32.00
CA HIS A 33 59.47 18.89 30.88
C HIS A 33 58.88 18.32 29.58
N HIS A 34 58.09 19.12 28.86
CA HIS A 34 57.55 18.73 27.56
C HIS A 34 58.55 19.08 26.46
N ASN A 35 59.31 18.08 25.99
CA ASN A 35 60.30 18.26 24.91
C ASN A 35 59.69 18.76 23.60
N GLN A 36 58.40 18.47 23.38
CA GLN A 36 57.60 19.00 22.29
C GLN A 36 56.25 19.43 22.88
N PRO A 37 56.11 20.69 23.31
CA PRO A 37 54.82 21.19 23.75
C PRO A 37 53.85 21.24 22.57
N TYR A 38 52.56 21.20 22.85
CA TYR A 38 51.55 21.41 21.82
C TYR A 38 51.79 22.74 21.10
N SER A 39 51.85 22.69 19.78
CA SER A 39 51.98 23.86 18.91
C SER A 39 50.67 24.10 18.14
N GLY A 40 50.47 25.34 17.69
CA GLY A 40 49.29 25.68 16.88
C GLY A 40 49.38 25.11 15.46
N ILE A 41 48.25 25.14 14.74
CA ILE A 41 48.14 24.59 13.38
C ILE A 41 48.71 25.49 12.27
N ALA A 42 49.31 26.64 12.61
CA ALA A 42 49.74 27.65 11.64
C ALA A 42 50.78 27.12 10.63
N GLY A 43 51.63 26.16 11.02
CA GLY A 43 52.60 25.53 10.12
C GLY A 43 51.96 24.73 8.97
N PHE A 44 50.72 24.27 9.15
CA PHE A 44 50.01 23.42 8.21
C PHE A 44 49.13 24.21 7.23
N VAL A 45 49.15 25.56 7.27
CA VAL A 45 48.32 26.40 6.39
C VAL A 45 48.60 26.12 4.90
N ARG A 46 49.82 25.71 4.56
CA ARG A 46 50.23 25.36 3.19
C ARG A 46 49.70 24.01 2.70
N GLU A 47 49.18 23.18 3.59
CA GLU A 47 48.66 21.84 3.29
C GLU A 47 47.16 21.85 2.99
N PHE A 48 46.45 22.97 3.24
CA PHE A 48 45.04 23.09 2.88
C PHE A 48 44.89 23.31 1.38
N GLU A 49 43.92 22.61 0.78
CA GLU A 49 43.54 22.81 -0.62
C GLU A 49 43.05 24.25 -0.85
N ASP A 50 43.43 24.82 -1.99
CA ASP A 50 42.95 26.12 -2.41
C ASP A 50 41.44 26.03 -2.70
N PRO A 51 40.60 26.95 -2.18
CA PRO A 51 39.15 26.95 -2.45
C PRO A 51 38.79 26.99 -3.93
N ARG A 52 39.73 27.36 -4.81
CA ARG A 52 39.58 27.37 -6.27
C ARG A 52 39.73 25.98 -6.91
N ASP A 53 40.48 25.09 -6.26
CA ASP A 53 40.77 23.73 -6.76
C ASP A 53 39.82 22.67 -6.17
N ALA A 54 39.11 23.02 -5.10
CA ALA A 54 38.13 22.14 -4.48
C ALA A 54 36.91 21.91 -5.42
N PRO A 55 36.59 20.67 -5.80
CA PRO A 55 35.36 20.40 -6.54
C PRO A 55 34.15 20.80 -5.69
N PRO A 56 33.03 21.20 -6.31
CA PRO A 56 31.82 21.51 -5.56
C PRO A 56 31.45 20.31 -4.67
N PRO A 57 30.96 20.53 -3.44
CA PRO A 57 30.64 19.44 -2.53
C PRO A 57 29.65 18.49 -3.19
N THR A 58 29.97 17.20 -3.16
CA THR A 58 29.11 16.16 -3.71
C THR A 58 27.80 16.13 -2.92
N ARG A 59 26.74 16.69 -3.49
CA ARG A 59 25.41 16.63 -2.90
C ARG A 59 24.91 15.19 -2.96
N ALA A 60 24.98 14.49 -1.84
CA ALA A 60 24.32 13.21 -1.69
C ALA A 60 22.80 13.41 -1.74
N GLU A 61 22.08 12.48 -2.39
CA GLU A 61 20.61 12.50 -2.42
C GLU A 61 20.07 12.58 -0.99
N THR A 62 19.24 13.58 -0.73
CA THR A 62 18.46 13.64 0.50
C THR A 62 17.46 12.48 0.54
N ARG A 63 16.98 12.15 1.73
CA ARG A 63 15.94 11.12 1.91
C ARG A 63 14.68 11.44 1.10
N GLU A 64 14.34 12.72 0.98
CA GLU A 64 13.15 13.20 0.25
C GLU A 64 13.28 12.95 -1.25
N GLU A 65 14.41 13.35 -1.85
CA GLU A 65 14.71 13.11 -3.27
C GLU A 65 14.70 11.61 -3.60
N ARG A 66 15.29 10.78 -2.73
CA ARG A 66 15.27 9.32 -2.88
C ARG A 66 13.85 8.75 -2.85
N MET A 67 12.99 9.28 -1.98
CA MET A 67 11.60 8.85 -1.87
C MET A 67 10.78 9.26 -3.09
N GLU A 68 10.99 10.48 -3.60
CA GLU A 68 10.34 10.98 -4.81
C GLU A 68 10.74 10.18 -6.04
N ARG A 69 12.05 9.90 -6.20
CA ARG A 69 12.56 9.04 -7.28
C ARG A 69 11.90 7.66 -7.27
N LYS A 70 11.87 6.98 -6.12
CA LYS A 70 11.19 5.67 -5.99
C LYS A 70 9.70 5.75 -6.29
N ARG A 71 9.02 6.84 -5.92
CA ARG A 71 7.60 7.05 -6.21
C ARG A 71 7.37 7.21 -7.71
N ARG A 72 8.20 7.99 -8.39
CA ARG A 72 8.15 8.20 -9.84
C ARG A 72 8.40 6.89 -10.61
N GLU A 73 9.47 6.17 -10.27
CA GLU A 73 9.78 4.86 -10.85
C GLU A 73 8.62 3.86 -10.66
N LYS A 74 7.98 3.86 -9.48
CA LYS A 74 6.83 2.98 -9.20
C LYS A 74 5.60 3.35 -10.04
N ILE A 75 5.33 4.64 -10.23
CA ILE A 75 4.21 5.13 -11.05
C ILE A 75 4.44 4.75 -12.51
N GLU A 76 5.63 5.02 -13.04
CA GLU A 76 6.01 4.72 -14.42
C GLU A 76 5.94 3.21 -14.71
N ARG A 77 6.52 2.38 -13.84
CA ARG A 77 6.41 0.92 -13.96
C ARG A 77 4.95 0.47 -14.00
N ARG A 78 4.09 1.04 -13.13
CA ARG A 78 2.67 0.69 -13.11
C ARG A 78 1.94 1.16 -14.38
N GLN A 79 2.32 2.30 -14.95
CA GLN A 79 1.77 2.79 -16.22
C GLN A 79 2.12 1.85 -17.37
N GLN A 80 3.38 1.41 -17.45
CA GLN A 80 3.83 0.44 -18.46
C GLN A 80 3.11 -0.92 -18.32
N GLU A 81 2.97 -1.43 -17.09
CA GLU A 81 2.18 -2.66 -16.83
C GLU A 81 0.73 -2.51 -17.32
N VAL A 82 0.08 -1.39 -17.00
CA VAL A 82 -1.30 -1.13 -17.42
C VAL A 82 -1.40 -1.00 -18.94
N GLU A 83 -0.43 -0.35 -19.60
CA GLU A 83 -0.40 -0.23 -21.06
C GLU A 83 -0.23 -1.60 -21.74
N ASN A 84 0.68 -2.43 -21.23
CA ASN A 84 0.89 -3.79 -21.74
C ASN A 84 -0.36 -4.66 -21.54
N GLU A 85 -0.98 -4.62 -20.36
CA GLU A 85 -2.23 -5.34 -20.09
C GLU A 85 -3.40 -4.82 -20.94
N LEU A 86 -3.40 -3.53 -21.29
CA LEU A 86 -4.42 -2.93 -22.14
C LEU A 86 -4.30 -3.39 -23.59
N LYS A 87 -3.08 -3.50 -24.12
CA LYS A 87 -2.83 -4.05 -25.47
C LYS A 87 -3.31 -5.50 -25.59
N LEU A 88 -3.19 -6.28 -24.51
CA LEU A 88 -3.67 -7.67 -24.47
C LEU A 88 -5.19 -7.79 -24.23
N TRP A 89 -5.85 -6.73 -23.77
CA TRP A 89 -7.25 -6.80 -23.38
C TRP A 89 -8.18 -6.54 -24.56
N ASP A 90 -8.81 -7.62 -25.03
CA ASP A 90 -9.89 -7.56 -26.01
C ASP A 90 -11.14 -8.31 -25.49
N PRO A 91 -12.22 -7.59 -25.13
CA PRO A 91 -13.48 -8.19 -24.69
C PRO A 91 -14.19 -9.02 -25.76
N HIS A 92 -13.98 -8.75 -27.05
CA HIS A 92 -14.67 -9.44 -28.13
C HIS A 92 -14.09 -10.83 -28.39
N ASN A 93 -12.83 -11.05 -27.98
CA ASN A 93 -12.13 -12.33 -28.14
C ASN A 93 -12.11 -13.18 -26.85
N ASP A 94 -12.83 -12.79 -25.79
CA ASP A 94 -12.89 -13.57 -24.55
C ASP A 94 -13.91 -14.72 -24.67
N PRO A 95 -13.51 -16.00 -24.51
CA PRO A 95 -14.43 -17.14 -24.60
C PRO A 95 -15.55 -17.12 -23.55
N ASN A 96 -15.40 -16.35 -22.46
CA ASN A 96 -16.43 -16.21 -21.43
C ASN A 96 -17.52 -15.21 -21.82
N ALA A 97 -17.19 -14.22 -22.65
CA ALA A 97 -18.07 -13.16 -23.11
C ALA A 97 -18.81 -13.63 -24.37
N GLN A 98 -19.89 -14.39 -24.15
CA GLN A 98 -20.72 -14.96 -25.21
C GLN A 98 -22.04 -14.19 -25.34
N GLY A 99 -22.74 -14.43 -26.45
CA GLY A 99 -24.06 -13.88 -26.69
C GLY A 99 -24.07 -12.39 -27.03
N ASP A 100 -25.27 -11.80 -26.99
CA ASP A 100 -25.50 -10.41 -27.36
C ASP A 100 -25.18 -9.46 -26.20
N ALA A 101 -24.21 -8.57 -26.40
CA ALA A 101 -23.80 -7.59 -25.41
C ALA A 101 -24.92 -6.60 -25.06
N PHE A 102 -25.83 -6.28 -25.99
CA PHE A 102 -26.96 -5.37 -25.75
C PHE A 102 -28.07 -6.03 -24.93
N LYS A 103 -28.09 -7.36 -24.84
CA LYS A 103 -29.03 -8.11 -23.99
C LYS A 103 -28.42 -8.56 -22.67
N THR A 104 -27.18 -8.17 -22.41
CA THR A 104 -26.43 -8.61 -21.23
C THR A 104 -26.41 -7.55 -20.15
N LEU A 105 -26.94 -7.92 -18.98
CA LEU A 105 -26.93 -7.13 -17.76
C LEU A 105 -25.69 -7.46 -16.94
N PHE A 106 -25.01 -6.43 -16.44
CA PHE A 106 -23.92 -6.54 -15.48
C PHE A 106 -24.44 -6.32 -14.06
N VAL A 107 -24.20 -7.28 -13.17
CA VAL A 107 -24.60 -7.19 -11.76
C VAL A 107 -23.34 -7.28 -10.90
N ALA A 108 -23.09 -6.29 -10.06
CA ALA A 108 -21.96 -6.21 -9.15
C ALA A 108 -22.39 -6.04 -7.69
N ARG A 109 -21.42 -6.15 -6.77
CA ARG A 109 -21.65 -6.11 -5.31
C ARG A 109 -22.58 -7.21 -4.79
N VAL A 110 -22.62 -8.32 -5.52
CA VAL A 110 -23.33 -9.53 -5.10
C VAL A 110 -22.63 -10.10 -3.87
N ASN A 111 -23.39 -10.70 -2.95
CA ASN A 111 -22.79 -11.38 -1.82
C ASN A 111 -21.97 -12.60 -2.31
N TYR A 112 -20.88 -12.91 -1.61
CA TYR A 112 -20.00 -14.02 -1.97
C TYR A 112 -20.67 -15.38 -1.76
N ASP A 113 -21.66 -15.44 -0.87
CA ASP A 113 -22.41 -16.65 -0.56
C ASP A 113 -23.64 -16.84 -1.46
N THR A 114 -23.98 -15.85 -2.30
CA THR A 114 -25.13 -15.93 -3.20
C THR A 114 -24.86 -16.97 -4.30
N THR A 115 -25.79 -17.89 -4.49
CA THR A 115 -25.74 -18.92 -5.54
C THR A 115 -26.30 -18.42 -6.86
N GLU A 116 -25.90 -19.05 -7.97
CA GLU A 116 -26.43 -18.74 -9.30
C GLU A 116 -27.95 -18.91 -9.35
N SER A 117 -28.49 -19.97 -8.73
CA SER A 117 -29.94 -20.22 -8.68
C SER A 117 -30.71 -19.11 -7.99
N LYS A 118 -30.13 -18.52 -6.93
CA LYS A 118 -30.74 -17.38 -6.24
C LYS A 118 -30.72 -16.13 -7.10
N LEU A 119 -29.59 -15.87 -7.77
CA LEU A 119 -29.48 -14.76 -8.70
C LEU A 119 -30.48 -14.91 -9.85
N ARG A 120 -30.64 -16.13 -10.41
CA ARG A 120 -31.64 -16.44 -11.43
C ARG A 120 -33.04 -16.07 -10.95
N ARG A 121 -33.47 -16.59 -9.80
CA ARG A 121 -34.81 -16.34 -9.23
C ARG A 121 -35.09 -14.84 -9.05
N GLU A 122 -34.11 -14.06 -8.60
CA GLU A 122 -34.29 -12.63 -8.34
C GLU A 122 -34.38 -11.75 -9.60
N PHE A 123 -33.75 -12.20 -10.70
CA PHE A 123 -33.66 -11.47 -11.96
C PHE A 123 -34.60 -12.01 -13.05
N GLU A 124 -35.16 -13.20 -12.88
CA GLU A 124 -36.16 -13.81 -13.77
C GLU A 124 -37.51 -13.07 -13.72
N VAL A 125 -37.78 -12.32 -12.65
CA VAL A 125 -38.96 -11.45 -12.49
C VAL A 125 -39.08 -10.42 -13.61
N TYR A 126 -37.96 -10.01 -14.21
CA TYR A 126 -37.95 -9.00 -15.28
C TYR A 126 -38.09 -9.60 -16.68
N GLY A 127 -37.89 -10.91 -16.83
CA GLY A 127 -38.00 -11.62 -18.11
C GLY A 127 -37.19 -12.91 -18.17
N PRO A 128 -37.38 -13.71 -19.23
CA PRO A 128 -36.68 -14.98 -19.42
C PRO A 128 -35.17 -14.78 -19.59
N ILE A 129 -34.40 -15.50 -18.76
CA ILE A 129 -32.94 -15.47 -18.76
C ILE A 129 -32.37 -16.60 -19.62
N LYS A 130 -31.59 -16.24 -20.62
CA LYS A 130 -30.89 -17.16 -21.51
C LYS A 130 -29.67 -17.78 -20.87
N ARG A 131 -28.81 -16.95 -20.27
CA ARG A 131 -27.54 -17.39 -19.67
C ARG A 131 -27.17 -16.54 -18.46
N ILE A 132 -26.63 -17.18 -17.43
CA ILE A 132 -26.00 -16.50 -16.29
C ILE A 132 -24.53 -16.93 -16.25
N TYR A 133 -23.64 -15.96 -16.09
CA TYR A 133 -22.22 -16.20 -15.94
C TYR A 133 -21.69 -15.45 -14.71
N MET A 134 -21.50 -16.18 -13.61
CA MET A 134 -20.86 -15.66 -12.40
C MET A 134 -19.35 -15.71 -12.55
N VAL A 135 -18.67 -14.60 -12.23
CA VAL A 135 -17.21 -14.54 -12.37
C VAL A 135 -16.50 -14.98 -11.10
N TYR A 136 -15.63 -15.96 -11.25
CA TYR A 136 -14.78 -16.49 -10.20
C TYR A 136 -13.33 -16.09 -10.39
N ASN A 137 -12.58 -16.05 -9.29
CA ASN A 137 -11.16 -15.83 -9.34
C ASN A 137 -10.44 -17.09 -9.85
N LYS A 138 -9.84 -17.03 -11.05
CA LYS A 138 -9.12 -18.15 -11.68
C LYS A 138 -8.07 -18.82 -10.79
N ARG A 139 -7.47 -18.08 -9.83
CA ARG A 139 -6.44 -18.63 -8.92
C ARG A 139 -7.01 -19.26 -7.66
N THR A 140 -8.09 -18.70 -7.10
CA THR A 140 -8.58 -19.07 -5.76
C THR A 140 -9.94 -19.76 -5.78
N GLY A 141 -10.62 -19.85 -6.93
CA GLY A 141 -11.98 -20.37 -7.07
C GLY A 141 -13.08 -19.52 -6.42
N LYS A 142 -12.73 -18.58 -5.53
CA LYS A 142 -13.69 -17.70 -4.84
C LYS A 142 -14.44 -16.77 -5.81
N PRO A 143 -15.74 -16.52 -5.58
CA PRO A 143 -16.54 -15.60 -6.40
C PRO A 143 -16.01 -14.18 -6.28
N ARG A 144 -16.00 -13.44 -7.40
CA ARG A 144 -15.57 -12.03 -7.43
C ARG A 144 -16.66 -11.07 -6.96
N GLY A 145 -17.90 -11.53 -6.81
CA GLY A 145 -19.05 -10.72 -6.40
C GLY A 145 -19.67 -9.93 -7.55
N TYR A 146 -19.53 -10.41 -8.79
CA TYR A 146 -20.23 -9.88 -9.95
C TYR A 146 -20.56 -10.99 -10.97
N ALA A 147 -21.59 -10.75 -11.78
CA ALA A 147 -22.11 -11.68 -12.76
C ALA A 147 -22.62 -10.95 -14.01
N PHE A 148 -22.72 -11.69 -15.11
CA PHE A 148 -23.36 -11.26 -16.35
C PHE A 148 -24.61 -12.10 -16.58
N ILE A 149 -25.72 -11.45 -16.92
CA ILE A 149 -27.02 -12.09 -17.15
C ILE A 149 -27.48 -11.71 -18.55
N GLU A 150 -27.50 -12.68 -19.46
CA GLU A 150 -28.03 -12.52 -20.81
C GLU A 150 -29.53 -12.84 -20.81
N TYR A 151 -30.35 -11.88 -21.22
CA TYR A 151 -31.78 -12.06 -21.43
C TYR A 151 -32.09 -12.48 -22.88
N GLU A 152 -33.25 -13.10 -23.09
CA GLU A 152 -33.72 -13.40 -24.45
C GLU A 152 -34.03 -12.11 -25.25
N HIS A 153 -34.61 -11.12 -24.58
CA HIS A 153 -34.98 -9.83 -25.17
C HIS A 153 -34.28 -8.65 -24.50
N GLU A 154 -33.88 -7.67 -25.32
CA GLU A 154 -33.25 -6.43 -24.87
C GLU A 154 -34.17 -5.57 -23.98
N ARG A 155 -35.49 -5.60 -24.23
CA ARG A 155 -36.48 -4.88 -23.41
C ARG A 155 -36.49 -5.35 -21.95
N ASP A 156 -36.26 -6.65 -21.74
CA ASP A 156 -36.28 -7.28 -20.41
C ASP A 156 -35.01 -6.88 -19.64
N MET A 157 -33.86 -6.85 -20.32
CA MET A 157 -32.60 -6.31 -19.80
C MET A 157 -32.77 -4.84 -19.38
N HIS A 158 -33.35 -3.99 -20.22
CA HIS A 158 -33.59 -2.59 -19.89
C HIS A 158 -34.56 -2.40 -18.71
N SER A 159 -35.57 -3.26 -18.58
CA SER A 159 -36.47 -3.26 -17.43
C SER A 159 -35.71 -3.61 -16.15
N ALA A 160 -34.87 -4.64 -16.18
CA ALA A 160 -34.02 -5.02 -15.06
C ALA A 160 -33.03 -3.89 -14.69
N TYR A 161 -32.41 -3.24 -15.67
CA TYR A 161 -31.51 -2.11 -15.43
C TYR A 161 -32.18 -0.95 -14.67
N LYS A 162 -33.44 -0.62 -15.01
CA LYS A 162 -34.17 0.47 -14.36
C LYS A 162 -34.66 0.14 -12.95
N HIS A 163 -35.06 -1.11 -12.70
CA HIS A 163 -35.77 -1.48 -11.47
C HIS A 163 -34.92 -2.29 -10.48
N ALA A 164 -33.87 -2.97 -10.94
CA ALA A 164 -33.08 -3.86 -10.10
C ALA A 164 -31.87 -3.18 -9.44
N ASP A 165 -31.51 -1.95 -9.84
CA ASP A 165 -30.39 -1.25 -9.20
C ASP A 165 -30.65 -0.97 -7.72
N GLY A 166 -29.68 -1.32 -6.88
CA GLY A 166 -29.80 -1.17 -5.43
C GLY A 166 -30.68 -2.22 -4.74
N LYS A 167 -31.18 -3.24 -5.46
CA LYS A 167 -31.94 -4.36 -4.88
C LYS A 167 -31.12 -5.09 -3.81
N LYS A 168 -31.76 -5.47 -2.70
CA LYS A 168 -31.09 -6.14 -1.58
C LYS A 168 -31.15 -7.66 -1.75
N ILE A 169 -30.01 -8.30 -1.96
CA ILE A 169 -29.85 -9.75 -2.06
C ILE A 169 -28.87 -10.19 -0.98
N ASP A 170 -29.27 -11.14 -0.13
CA ASP A 170 -28.45 -11.68 0.98
C ASP A 170 -27.82 -10.59 1.85
N GLY A 171 -28.60 -9.56 2.18
CA GLY A 171 -28.16 -8.45 3.01
C GLY A 171 -27.38 -7.35 2.30
N ARG A 172 -26.98 -7.53 1.03
CA ARG A 172 -26.19 -6.55 0.26
C ARG A 172 -27.01 -5.91 -0.85
N ARG A 173 -26.85 -4.59 -1.03
CA ARG A 173 -27.42 -3.87 -2.17
C ARG A 173 -26.54 -4.10 -3.40
N VAL A 174 -27.10 -4.75 -4.42
CA VAL A 174 -26.40 -5.00 -5.68
C VAL A 174 -26.38 -3.73 -6.53
N LEU A 175 -25.33 -3.59 -7.33
CA LEU A 175 -25.23 -2.58 -8.37
C LEU A 175 -25.59 -3.23 -9.69
N VAL A 176 -26.47 -2.61 -10.46
CA VAL A 176 -26.90 -3.12 -11.76
C VAL A 176 -26.50 -2.12 -12.84
N ASP A 177 -25.86 -2.60 -13.89
CA ASP A 177 -25.46 -1.80 -15.05
C ASP A 177 -25.61 -2.60 -16.34
N VAL A 178 -25.50 -1.94 -17.49
CA VAL A 178 -25.41 -2.61 -18.79
C VAL A 178 -23.99 -3.15 -19.01
N GLU A 179 -23.83 -4.16 -19.87
CA GLU A 179 -22.50 -4.64 -20.22
C GLU A 179 -21.73 -3.60 -21.05
N ARG A 180 -20.88 -2.80 -20.41
CA ARG A 180 -20.07 -1.76 -21.08
C ARG A 180 -18.84 -2.29 -21.81
N GLY A 181 -18.44 -3.54 -21.52
CA GLY A 181 -17.24 -4.20 -22.05
C GLY A 181 -17.17 -4.18 -23.57
N ARG A 182 -18.24 -4.65 -24.21
CA ARG A 182 -18.37 -4.80 -25.66
C ARG A 182 -19.21 -3.69 -26.33
N THR A 183 -19.91 -2.86 -25.55
CA THR A 183 -20.86 -1.86 -26.09
C THR A 183 -20.32 -0.42 -26.10
N VAL A 184 -19.52 -0.03 -25.10
CA VAL A 184 -19.10 1.38 -24.94
C VAL A 184 -17.69 1.58 -25.51
N LYS A 185 -17.58 2.44 -26.53
CA LYS A 185 -16.30 2.80 -27.14
C LYS A 185 -15.37 3.45 -26.10
N GLY A 186 -14.14 2.95 -26.00
CA GLY A 186 -13.13 3.47 -25.07
C GLY A 186 -13.32 3.04 -23.61
N TRP A 187 -14.29 2.14 -23.33
CA TRP A 187 -14.45 1.58 -22.00
C TRP A 187 -13.21 0.80 -21.56
N ARG A 188 -12.80 1.00 -20.31
CA ARG A 188 -11.70 0.26 -19.68
C ARG A 188 -12.13 -0.22 -18.30
N PRO A 189 -11.83 -1.47 -17.92
CA PRO A 189 -12.11 -1.99 -16.58
C PRO A 189 -11.24 -1.32 -15.52
N ARG A 190 -11.67 -1.40 -14.26
CA ARG A 190 -11.00 -0.74 -13.12
C ARG A 190 -9.52 -1.12 -12.95
N ARG A 191 -9.12 -2.35 -13.29
CA ARG A 191 -7.72 -2.81 -13.21
C ARG A 191 -6.79 -2.07 -14.18
N LEU A 192 -7.34 -1.53 -15.28
CA LEU A 192 -6.64 -0.80 -16.34
C LEU A 192 -6.80 0.72 -16.21
N GLY A 193 -7.13 1.21 -15.01
CA GLY A 193 -7.26 2.65 -14.73
C GLY A 193 -8.59 3.28 -15.15
N GLY A 194 -9.57 2.49 -15.62
CA GLY A 194 -10.93 2.96 -15.88
C GLY A 194 -11.92 2.55 -14.78
N GLY A 195 -13.07 2.02 -15.21
CA GLY A 195 -14.14 1.52 -14.35
C GLY A 195 -15.01 2.62 -13.75
N LEU A 196 -16.22 2.22 -13.33
CA LEU A 196 -17.19 3.10 -12.65
C LEU A 196 -17.17 2.86 -11.14
N GLY A 197 -17.72 3.83 -10.42
CA GLY A 197 -17.86 3.79 -8.96
C GLY A 197 -16.84 4.66 -8.23
N GLY A 198 -17.33 5.39 -7.22
CA GLY A 198 -16.55 6.39 -6.48
C GLY A 198 -16.02 5.95 -5.11
N THR A 199 -16.27 4.70 -4.68
CA THR A 199 -16.08 4.27 -3.29
C THR A 199 -14.64 4.36 -2.77
N ARG A 200 -13.64 4.49 -3.66
CA ARG A 200 -12.23 4.63 -3.29
C ARG A 200 -11.53 5.78 -4.02
N ARG A 201 -12.26 6.86 -4.33
CA ARG A 201 -11.67 8.05 -4.96
C ARG A 201 -10.80 8.86 -4.00
N GLY A 202 -11.03 8.75 -2.70
CA GLY A 202 -10.24 9.44 -1.68
C GLY A 202 -8.95 8.72 -1.33
N GLY A 203 -8.07 9.42 -0.62
CA GLY A 203 -6.86 8.84 -0.03
C GLY A 203 -7.17 7.74 1.00
N ALA A 204 -6.12 7.08 1.50
CA ALA A 204 -6.27 6.00 2.49
C ALA A 204 -7.05 6.46 3.74
N ASP A 205 -6.92 7.73 4.10
CA ASP A 205 -7.61 8.46 5.16
C ASP A 205 -9.12 8.61 4.93
N VAL A 206 -9.56 8.76 3.69
CA VAL A 206 -10.98 8.95 3.32
C VAL A 206 -11.70 7.62 3.15
N ASN A 207 -10.98 6.60 2.68
CA ASN A 207 -11.55 5.28 2.34
C ASN A 207 -11.89 4.40 3.56
N ILE A 208 -11.41 4.75 4.75
CA ILE A 208 -11.69 4.02 6.00
C ILE A 208 -13.06 4.40 6.60
N LYS A 209 -13.59 5.59 6.30
CA LYS A 209 -14.83 6.11 6.92
C LYS A 209 -16.13 5.77 6.19
N HIS A 210 -16.08 5.29 4.95
CA HIS A 210 -17.25 5.18 4.06
C HIS A 210 -17.59 3.75 3.64
N SER A 211 -17.46 2.76 4.53
CA SER A 211 -18.00 1.41 4.26
C SER A 211 -19.53 1.35 4.31
N ASP A 212 -20.20 2.28 5.01
CA ASP A 212 -21.62 2.11 5.38
C ASP A 212 -22.57 3.28 5.06
N THR A 213 -22.11 4.34 4.40
CA THR A 213 -22.99 5.47 4.04
C THR A 213 -22.81 5.90 2.59
N PHE A 214 -23.83 5.60 1.79
CA PHE A 214 -23.99 6.09 0.43
C PHE A 214 -24.34 7.58 0.46
N PHE A 215 -23.58 8.39 -0.28
CA PHE A 215 -24.01 9.72 -0.68
C PHE A 215 -25.05 9.57 -1.80
N PHE A 216 -26.27 9.99 -1.49
CA PHE A 216 -27.29 10.35 -2.45
C PHE A 216 -26.76 11.60 -3.18
N CYS A 217 -26.50 11.49 -4.48
CA CYS A 217 -26.30 12.68 -5.30
C CYS A 217 -27.70 13.21 -5.61
N GLU A 218 -28.12 14.23 -4.86
CA GLU A 218 -29.31 15.01 -5.21
C GLU A 218 -29.14 15.55 -6.63
N ARG A 219 -30.12 15.22 -7.48
CA ARG A 219 -30.36 15.92 -8.73
C ARG A 219 -30.73 17.37 -8.38
N ALA A 220 -29.88 18.31 -8.75
CA ALA A 220 -30.28 19.70 -8.87
C ALA A 220 -31.29 19.81 -10.02
N THR A 221 -32.52 20.20 -9.68
CA THR A 221 -33.44 20.93 -10.56
C THR A 221 -32.90 22.33 -10.83
#